data_AF-A0A9D3XXQ7-F1
#
_entry.id   AF-A0A9D3XXQ7-F1
#
_cell.length_a   1.000
_cell.length_b   1.000
_cell.length_c   1.000
_cell.angle_alpha   90.00
_cell.angle_beta   90.00
_cell.angle_gamma   90.00
#
_symmetry.space_group_name_H-M   'P 1'
#
loop_
_entity.id
_entity.type
_entity.pdbx_description
1 polymer ?
#
loop_
_entity_poly.entity_id
_entity_poly.type
_entity_poly.pdbx_seq_one_letter_code
_entity_poly.pdbx_strand_id
1 'polypeptide(L)'
;MYAPNAPPPPATEEFKMMRYGIDIKNEPVSMKEHVAAEDTSSVRLTSKYGQVYQCTFPNAVDQEKLKEEAEKVAMETGIPDLLKPMESSPCLRKTKDWWSYEFCYGKYIKQFHLAEDGRIEGEVVLLGYFESDYSYDGDSSQVEN
;
A
#
# COMPACT_ATOMS: atom_id res chain seq x y z
N MET A 1 5.52 -43.86 1.16
CA MET A 1 5.85 -42.80 2.13
C MET A 1 5.34 -41.50 1.55
N TYR A 2 4.24 -40.97 2.08
CA TYR A 2 3.67 -39.69 1.63
C TYR A 2 4.46 -38.55 2.28
N ALA A 3 4.91 -37.57 1.50
CA ALA A 3 5.50 -36.33 2.00
C ALA A 3 4.35 -35.38 2.40
N PRO A 4 4.10 -35.12 3.69
CA PRO A 4 2.86 -34.50 4.12
C PRO A 4 2.95 -32.96 4.22
N ASN A 5 3.69 -32.27 3.35
CA ASN A 5 3.81 -30.80 3.36
C ASN A 5 4.30 -30.24 2.01
N ALA A 6 3.49 -30.39 0.96
CA ALA A 6 3.68 -29.58 -0.26
C ALA A 6 3.05 -28.19 -0.03
N PRO A 7 3.72 -27.10 -0.40
CA PRO A 7 3.11 -25.77 -0.35
C PRO A 7 1.89 -25.72 -1.28
N PRO A 8 0.83 -24.98 -0.91
CA PRO A 8 -0.31 -24.81 -1.80
C PRO A 8 0.16 -24.18 -3.13
N PRO A 9 -0.45 -24.57 -4.26
CA PRO A 9 -0.12 -23.93 -5.54
C PRO A 9 -0.35 -22.42 -5.42
N PRO A 10 0.47 -21.58 -6.09
CA PRO A 10 0.22 -20.15 -6.14
C PRO A 10 -1.19 -19.95 -6.67
N ALA A 11 -2.00 -19.19 -5.92
CA ALA A 11 -3.29 -18.74 -6.41
C ALA A 11 -3.06 -18.16 -7.79
N THR A 12 -3.76 -18.70 -8.80
CA THR A 12 -3.79 -18.08 -10.12
C THR A 12 -4.12 -16.62 -9.92
N GLU A 13 -3.26 -15.72 -10.39
CA GLU A 13 -3.47 -14.27 -10.39
C GLU A 13 -4.83 -13.99 -11.01
N GLU A 14 -5.85 -13.92 -10.17
CA GLU A 14 -7.18 -13.51 -10.54
C GLU A 14 -7.04 -12.09 -11.04
N PHE A 15 -7.59 -11.79 -12.22
CA PHE A 15 -7.63 -10.43 -12.77
C PHE A 15 -7.87 -9.45 -11.64
N LYS A 16 -6.84 -8.70 -11.25
CA LYS A 16 -6.88 -7.79 -10.10
C LYS A 16 -8.12 -6.95 -10.29
N MET A 17 -9.13 -7.22 -9.46
CA MET A 17 -10.49 -6.74 -9.65
C MET A 17 -10.42 -5.21 -9.59
N MET A 18 -10.33 -4.57 -10.76
CA MET A 18 -10.18 -3.13 -10.85
C MET A 18 -11.46 -2.51 -10.33
N ARG A 19 -11.38 -1.97 -9.11
CA ARG A 19 -12.48 -1.22 -8.50
C ARG A 19 -12.41 0.19 -9.07
N TYR A 20 -13.43 0.58 -9.82
CA TYR A 20 -13.60 1.97 -10.26
C TYR A 20 -14.78 2.60 -9.52
N GLY A 21 -14.59 3.83 -9.08
CA GLY A 21 -15.66 4.69 -8.60
C GLY A 21 -16.00 5.72 -9.68
N ILE A 22 -17.28 6.00 -9.87
CA ILE A 22 -17.74 7.11 -10.73
C ILE A 22 -18.24 8.20 -9.80
N ASP A 23 -17.65 9.38 -9.90
CA ASP A 23 -18.08 10.59 -9.18
C ASP A 23 -18.55 11.64 -10.19
N ILE A 24 -19.79 12.10 -10.03
CA ILE A 24 -20.37 13.14 -10.88
C ILE A 24 -20.22 14.47 -10.15
N LYS A 25 -19.32 15.32 -10.63
CA LYS A 25 -19.12 16.66 -10.08
C LYS A 25 -20.34 17.54 -10.36
N ASN A 26 -20.64 18.44 -9.43
CA ASN A 26 -21.73 19.42 -9.57
C ASN A 26 -21.32 20.63 -10.44
N GLU A 27 -20.05 20.72 -10.83
CA GLU A 27 -19.53 21.81 -11.65
C GLU A 27 -19.75 21.52 -13.15
N PRO A 28 -20.41 22.42 -13.89
CA PRO A 28 -20.65 22.22 -15.32
C PRO A 28 -19.33 22.40 -16.10
N VAL A 29 -19.03 21.44 -16.98
CA VAL A 29 -17.81 21.45 -17.80
C VAL A 29 -18.13 22.05 -19.17
N SER A 30 -17.30 22.99 -19.65
CA SER A 30 -17.37 23.48 -21.02
C SER A 30 -16.81 22.41 -21.97
N MET A 31 -17.68 21.88 -22.84
CA MET A 31 -17.32 20.84 -23.79
C MET A 31 -16.43 21.44 -24.89
N LYS A 32 -15.13 21.15 -24.87
CA LYS A 32 -14.22 21.58 -25.94
C LYS A 32 -14.61 20.86 -27.24
N GLU A 33 -14.89 21.61 -28.30
CA GLU A 33 -15.43 21.10 -29.57
C GLU A 33 -14.47 20.12 -30.29
N HIS A 34 -13.18 20.24 -30.02
CA HIS A 34 -12.14 19.32 -30.48
C HIS A 34 -11.46 18.65 -29.28
N VAL A 35 -11.63 17.33 -29.14
CA VAL A 35 -10.67 16.52 -28.39
C VAL A 35 -9.39 16.60 -29.23
N ALA A 36 -8.39 17.35 -28.77
CA ALA A 36 -7.06 17.24 -29.37
C ALA A 36 -6.68 15.76 -29.29
N ALA A 37 -6.14 15.19 -30.38
CA ALA A 37 -5.80 13.78 -30.51
C ALA A 37 -4.73 13.27 -29.51
N GLU A 38 -4.42 14.07 -28.49
CA GLU A 38 -3.39 13.88 -27.48
C GLU A 38 -4.00 13.59 -26.08
N ASP A 39 -5.28 13.91 -25.85
CA ASP A 39 -5.96 13.68 -24.56
C ASP A 39 -6.60 12.28 -24.48
N THR A 40 -5.76 11.25 -24.29
CA THR A 40 -6.22 9.87 -24.02
C THR A 40 -6.91 9.69 -22.66
N SER A 41 -6.94 10.74 -21.83
CA SER A 41 -7.44 10.73 -20.46
C SER A 41 -8.92 11.14 -20.34
N SER A 42 -9.61 11.48 -21.42
CA SER A 42 -11.02 11.89 -21.36
C SER A 42 -11.92 11.11 -22.33
N VAL A 43 -13.13 10.77 -21.85
CA VAL A 43 -14.14 10.01 -22.59
C VAL A 43 -15.47 10.75 -22.53
N ARG A 44 -16.15 10.87 -23.66
CA ARG A 44 -17.52 11.41 -23.70
C ARG A 44 -18.51 10.27 -23.60
N LEU A 45 -19.45 10.40 -22.68
CA LEU A 45 -20.54 9.46 -22.47
C LEU A 45 -21.88 10.20 -22.61
N THR A 46 -22.89 9.50 -23.10
CA THR A 46 -24.25 10.04 -23.20
C THR A 46 -25.18 9.16 -22.40
N SER A 47 -25.95 9.76 -21.49
CA SER A 47 -26.98 9.04 -20.74
C SER A 47 -28.16 8.64 -21.63
N LYS A 48 -28.99 7.71 -21.13
CA LYS A 48 -30.24 7.33 -21.80
C LYS A 48 -31.24 8.48 -22.00
N TYR A 49 -31.08 9.58 -21.26
CA TYR A 49 -31.92 10.78 -21.35
C TYR A 49 -31.31 11.86 -22.27
N GLY A 50 -30.21 11.55 -22.96
CA GLY A 50 -29.54 12.48 -23.88
C GLY A 50 -28.59 13.48 -23.22
N GLN A 51 -28.44 13.47 -21.90
CA GLN A 51 -27.44 14.29 -21.21
C GLN A 51 -26.04 13.78 -21.54
N VAL A 52 -25.16 14.69 -21.95
CA VAL A 52 -23.77 14.39 -22.31
C VAL A 52 -22.87 14.70 -21.13
N TYR A 53 -21.97 13.77 -20.83
CA TYR A 53 -20.98 13.87 -19.77
C TYR A 53 -19.58 13.72 -20.38
N GLN A 54 -18.62 14.52 -19.89
CA GLN A 54 -17.20 14.33 -20.16
C GLN A 54 -16.56 13.72 -18.92
N CYS A 55 -16.17 12.46 -19.01
CA CYS A 55 -15.46 11.73 -17.97
C CYS A 55 -13.96 11.90 -18.16
N THR A 56 -13.24 12.11 -17.07
CA THR A 56 -11.78 12.15 -17.06
C THR A 56 -11.26 10.99 -16.21
N PHE A 57 -10.26 10.29 -16.70
CA PHE A 57 -9.53 9.32 -15.90
C PHE A 57 -8.56 10.07 -14.99
N PRO A 58 -8.48 9.70 -13.69
CA PRO A 58 -7.48 10.28 -12.81
C PRO A 58 -6.08 10.01 -13.39
N ASN A 59 -5.30 11.06 -13.57
CA ASN A 59 -3.94 10.93 -14.06
C ASN A 59 -3.09 10.24 -12.97
N ALA A 60 -2.19 9.35 -13.38
CA ALA A 60 -1.27 8.69 -12.46
C ALA A 60 -0.44 9.72 -11.67
N VAL A 61 -0.11 10.86 -12.29
CA VAL A 61 0.61 11.98 -11.65
C VAL A 61 -0.18 12.58 -10.48
N ASP A 62 -1.50 12.77 -10.64
CA ASP A 62 -2.34 13.28 -9.55
C ASP A 62 -2.49 12.26 -8.41
N GLN A 63 -2.47 10.96 -8.74
CA GLN A 63 -2.48 9.91 -7.72
C GLN A 63 -1.18 9.85 -6.93
N GLU A 64 -0.03 10.02 -7.59
CA GLU A 64 1.26 10.13 -6.92
C GLU A 64 1.30 11.34 -5.99
N LYS A 65 0.78 12.49 -6.44
CA LYS A 65 0.70 13.70 -5.61
C LYS A 65 -0.20 13.53 -4.38
N LEU A 66 -1.37 12.90 -4.53
CA LEU A 66 -2.26 12.61 -3.39
C LEU A 66 -1.62 11.62 -2.41
N LYS A 67 -0.84 10.65 -2.92
CA LYS A 67 -0.07 9.72 -2.08
C LYS A 67 1.03 10.46 -1.32
N GLU A 68 1.73 11.38 -1.98
CA GLU A 68 2.74 12.24 -1.36
C GLU A 68 2.12 13.11 -0.26
N GLU A 69 0.96 13.73 -0.50
CA GLU A 69 0.24 14.52 0.49
C GLU A 69 -0.21 13.67 1.69
N ALA A 70 -0.73 12.47 1.46
CA ALA A 70 -1.10 11.54 2.52
C ALA A 70 0.12 11.09 3.35
N GLU A 71 1.27 10.86 2.70
CA GLU A 71 2.52 10.51 3.36
C GLU A 71 3.09 11.70 4.16
N LYS A 72 2.99 12.93 3.66
CA LYS A 72 3.32 14.14 4.43
C LYS A 72 2.43 14.29 5.66
N VAL A 73 1.12 14.07 5.53
CA VAL A 73 0.20 14.07 6.67
C VAL A 73 0.54 12.95 7.66
N ALA A 74 0.93 11.76 7.19
CA ALA A 74 1.39 10.66 8.05
C ALA A 74 2.68 11.02 8.82
N MET A 75 3.57 11.80 8.21
CA MET A 75 4.79 12.30 8.85
C MET A 75 4.47 13.42 9.86
N GLU A 76 3.60 14.36 9.51
CA GLU A 76 3.13 15.45 10.39
C GLU A 76 2.30 14.94 11.57
N THR A 77 1.58 13.83 11.41
CA THR A 77 0.81 13.18 12.48
C THR A 77 1.68 12.42 13.49
N GLY A 78 3.01 12.38 13.30
CA GLY A 78 3.96 11.88 14.29
C GLY A 78 3.96 10.36 14.46
N ILE A 79 3.60 9.60 13.41
CA ILE A 79 3.67 8.13 13.45
C ILE A 79 5.06 7.62 13.88
N PRO A 80 6.18 8.16 13.39
CA PRO A 80 7.51 7.76 13.89
C PRO A 80 7.66 8.01 15.39
N ASP A 81 7.15 9.15 15.90
CA ASP A 81 7.20 9.47 17.33
C ASP A 81 6.34 8.55 18.19
N LEU A 82 5.22 8.07 17.66
CA LEU A 82 4.37 7.06 18.31
C LEU A 82 5.07 5.70 18.41
N LEU A 83 5.95 5.37 17.46
CA LEU A 83 6.65 4.08 17.41
C LEU A 83 7.98 4.09 18.18
N LYS A 84 8.64 5.25 18.36
CA LYS A 84 9.89 5.40 19.14
C LYS A 84 9.91 4.65 20.49
N PRO A 85 8.86 4.68 21.33
CA PRO A 85 8.86 3.94 22.60
C PRO A 85 9.10 2.43 22.43
N MET A 86 8.72 1.86 21.28
CA MET A 86 8.85 0.43 21.00
C MET A 86 10.30 -0.02 20.77
N GLU A 87 11.20 0.91 20.48
CA GLU A 87 12.63 0.60 20.29
C GLU A 87 13.29 0.12 21.60
N SER A 88 12.81 0.67 22.71
CA SER A 88 13.23 0.35 24.08
C SER A 88 12.34 -0.67 24.80
N SER A 89 11.15 -0.98 24.24
CA SER A 89 10.21 -1.92 24.83
C SER A 89 10.56 -3.38 24.52
N PRO A 90 10.00 -4.35 25.26
CA PRO A 90 10.02 -5.75 24.84
C PRO A 90 9.42 -5.93 23.44
N CYS A 91 9.90 -6.94 22.72
CA CYS A 91 9.43 -7.25 21.37
C CYS A 91 7.96 -7.70 21.39
N LEU A 92 7.24 -7.37 20.32
CA LEU A 92 5.87 -7.82 20.12
C LEU A 92 5.85 -9.27 19.67
N ARG A 93 4.96 -10.06 20.26
CA ARG A 93 4.80 -11.47 19.90
C ARG A 93 3.37 -11.73 19.46
N LYS A 94 3.21 -12.41 18.32
CA LYS A 94 1.91 -12.80 17.79
C LYS A 94 1.95 -14.22 17.27
N THR A 95 1.01 -15.04 17.72
CA THR A 95 0.78 -16.37 17.16
C THR A 95 -0.41 -16.32 16.20
N LYS A 96 -0.24 -16.94 15.04
CA LYS A 96 -1.29 -17.16 14.04
C LYS A 96 -1.12 -18.59 13.51
N ASP A 97 -2.10 -19.43 13.81
CA ASP A 97 -2.11 -20.84 13.44
C ASP A 97 -0.83 -21.54 13.94
N TRP A 98 -0.12 -22.26 13.06
CA TRP A 98 1.13 -22.95 13.38
C TRP A 98 2.31 -22.01 13.70
N TRP A 99 2.27 -20.76 13.24
CA TRP A 99 3.43 -19.86 13.31
C TRP A 99 3.30 -18.82 14.41
N SER A 100 4.40 -18.61 15.12
CA SER A 100 4.60 -17.51 16.04
C SER A 100 5.64 -16.55 15.49
N TYR A 101 5.36 -15.26 15.61
CA TYR A 101 6.20 -14.18 15.15
C TYR A 101 6.66 -13.36 16.34
N GLU A 102 7.92 -12.93 16.30
CA GLU A 102 8.46 -11.94 17.22
C GLU A 102 9.01 -10.78 16.39
N PHE A 103 8.44 -9.61 16.64
CA PHE A 103 8.78 -8.36 15.99
C PHE A 103 9.43 -7.42 17.01
N CYS A 104 10.68 -7.08 16.78
CA CYS A 104 11.44 -6.13 17.57
C CYS A 104 11.63 -4.85 16.74
N TYR A 105 10.95 -3.78 17.12
CA TYR A 105 11.00 -2.51 16.40
C TYR A 105 12.45 -1.99 16.28
N GLY A 106 12.83 -1.56 15.07
CA GLY A 106 14.19 -1.11 14.74
C GLY A 106 15.28 -2.20 14.74
N LYS A 107 14.91 -3.49 14.83
CA LYS A 107 15.89 -4.59 15.01
C LYS A 107 15.69 -5.73 14.03
N TYR A 108 14.69 -6.58 14.26
CA TYR A 108 14.48 -7.78 13.45
C TYR A 108 13.05 -8.29 13.55
N ILE A 109 12.72 -9.16 12.61
CA ILE A 109 11.53 -10.01 12.68
C ILE A 109 11.93 -11.47 12.49
N LYS A 110 11.39 -12.34 13.35
CA LYS A 110 11.61 -13.80 13.27
C LYS A 110 10.31 -14.56 13.39
N GLN A 111 10.31 -15.77 12.86
CA GLN A 111 9.21 -16.72 12.86
C GLN A 111 9.68 -18.06 13.44
N PHE A 112 8.83 -18.71 14.23
CA PHE A 112 9.11 -20.02 14.83
C PHE A 112 7.80 -20.71 15.24
N HIS A 113 7.86 -22.01 15.53
CA HIS A 113 6.74 -22.76 16.08
C HIS A 113 6.78 -22.78 17.61
N LEU A 114 5.61 -22.78 18.25
CA LEU A 114 5.48 -22.94 19.70
C LEU A 114 4.75 -24.25 20.00
N ALA A 115 5.36 -25.09 20.83
CA ALA A 115 4.71 -26.26 21.39
C ALA A 115 3.56 -25.87 22.35
N GLU A 116 2.74 -26.84 22.75
CA GLU A 116 1.59 -26.62 23.66
C GLU A 116 2.00 -26.03 25.02
N ASP A 117 3.25 -26.25 25.46
CA ASP A 117 3.81 -25.70 26.70
C ASP A 117 4.44 -24.30 26.54
N GLY A 118 4.34 -23.71 25.34
CA GLY A 118 4.87 -22.39 25.00
C GLY A 118 6.36 -22.36 24.70
N ARG A 119 7.05 -23.50 24.64
CA ARG A 119 8.46 -23.57 24.24
C ARG A 119 8.59 -23.48 22.74
N ILE A 120 9.68 -22.85 22.29
CA ILE A 120 10.01 -22.83 20.86
C ILE A 120 10.39 -24.25 20.46
N GLU A 121 9.69 -24.77 19.45
CA GLU A 121 9.94 -26.10 18.90
C GLU A 121 10.48 -25.98 17.48
N GLY A 122 11.58 -26.66 17.21
CA GLY A 122 12.24 -26.62 15.91
C GLY A 122 13.09 -25.37 15.67
N GLU A 123 13.19 -24.98 14.40
CA GLU A 123 14.07 -23.90 13.94
C GLU A 123 13.41 -22.52 14.07
N VAL A 124 14.24 -21.52 14.40
CA VAL A 124 13.84 -20.11 14.37
C VAL A 124 14.30 -19.51 13.05
N VAL A 125 13.34 -19.11 12.22
CA VAL A 125 13.58 -18.48 10.92
C VAL A 125 13.64 -16.97 11.09
N LEU A 126 14.78 -16.37 10.73
CA LEU A 126 14.87 -14.91 10.65
C LEU A 126 14.25 -14.44 9.33
N LEU A 127 13.21 -13.61 9.40
CA LEU A 127 12.54 -13.06 8.22
C LEU A 127 13.24 -11.80 7.71
N GLY A 128 13.96 -11.09 8.57
CA GLY A 128 14.76 -9.94 8.17
C GLY A 128 15.33 -9.16 9.35
N TYR A 129 16.36 -8.38 9.05
CA TYR A 129 16.88 -7.32 9.91
C TYR A 129 16.35 -5.97 9.45
N PHE A 130 16.18 -5.06 10.40
CA PHE A 130 15.93 -3.67 10.09
C PHE A 130 17.23 -3.03 9.59
N GLU A 131 17.14 -2.27 8.49
CA GLU A 131 18.29 -1.53 7.92
C GLU A 131 18.20 -0.03 8.18
N SER A 132 17.10 0.61 7.79
CA SER A 132 16.89 2.05 8.00
C SER A 132 15.42 2.41 7.94
N ASP A 133 15.06 3.51 8.60
CA ASP A 133 13.78 4.18 8.41
C ASP A 133 13.86 5.01 7.13
N TYR A 134 12.82 4.94 6.31
CA TYR A 134 12.69 5.79 5.13
C TYR A 134 11.79 6.99 5.47
N SER A 135 12.38 8.17 5.60
CA SER A 135 11.65 9.44 5.53
C SER A 135 11.60 9.90 4.08
N TYR A 136 10.40 10.01 3.51
CA TYR A 136 10.26 10.71 2.24
C TYR A 136 10.36 12.21 2.50
N ASP A 137 11.58 12.72 2.53
CA ASP A 137 11.85 14.15 2.58
C ASP A 137 11.60 14.71 1.18
N GLY A 138 10.41 15.26 0.96
CA GLY A 138 9.94 15.77 -0.34
C GLY A 138 10.64 17.05 -0.81
N ASP A 139 11.96 17.17 -0.64
CA ASP A 139 12.75 18.26 -1.23
C ASP A 139 13.48 17.75 -2.48
N SER A 140 12.80 17.85 -3.62
CA SER A 140 13.43 17.73 -4.95
C SER A 140 13.47 19.09 -5.66
N SER A 141 13.86 20.13 -4.93
CA SER A 141 14.20 21.42 -5.53
C SER A 141 15.65 21.82 -5.27
N GLN A 142 16.56 21.20 -6.01
CA GLN A 142 17.79 21.89 -6.42
C GLN A 142 17.75 22.09 -7.94
N VAL A 143 17.20 23.24 -8.33
CA VAL A 143 17.54 23.87 -9.61
C VAL A 143 18.95 24.42 -9.44
N GLU A 144 19.95 23.71 -9.96
CA GLU A 144 21.28 24.30 -10.16
C GLU A 144 21.17 25.41 -11.22
N ASN A 145 21.59 26.62 -10.85
CA ASN A 145 21.81 27.76 -11.75
C ASN A 145 23.14 27.62 -12.48
#